data_AF-A0A7J5YKG5-F1
#
_entry.id   AF-A0A7J5YKG5-F1
#
_cell.length_a   1.000
_cell.length_b   1.000
_cell.length_c   1.000
_cell.angle_alpha   90.00
_cell.angle_beta   90.00
_cell.angle_gamma   90.00
#
_symmetry.space_group_name_H-M   'P 1'
#
loop_
_entity.id
_entity.type
_entity.pdbx_description
1 polymer ?
#
loop_
_entity_poly.entity_id
_entity_poly.type
_entity_poly.pdbx_seq_one_letter_code
_entity_poly.pdbx_strand_id
1 'polypeptide(L)'
;MQGSGIPWGNENRETENCRVGPYGNSNEKQTKSLRKKINEHSVSQSHKLAQDIVKRQNEEALKSSFLKTQKYILASTHNVFRTAYYFAKNNRPYSDNPGLIEL
;
A
#
# COMPACT_ATOMS: atom_id res chain seq x y z
N MET A 1 -27.65 8.90 52.65
CA MET A 1 -27.95 9.40 51.29
C MET A 1 -26.80 9.03 50.39
N GLN A 2 -27.14 8.48 49.22
CA GLN A 2 -26.23 8.07 48.16
C GLN A 2 -25.40 9.25 47.65
N GLY A 3 -24.20 8.96 47.17
CA GLY A 3 -23.30 9.93 46.55
C GLY A 3 -22.10 9.24 45.92
N SER A 4 -22.35 8.28 45.03
CA SER A 4 -21.35 7.63 44.19
C SER A 4 -20.75 8.62 43.19
N GLY A 5 -19.54 9.12 43.48
CA GLY A 5 -18.71 9.85 42.53
C GLY A 5 -17.87 8.87 41.72
N ILE A 6 -18.26 8.65 40.47
CA ILE A 6 -17.54 7.80 39.52
C ILE A 6 -16.22 8.49 39.13
N PRO A 7 -15.04 7.83 39.21
CA PRO A 7 -13.84 8.36 38.59
C PRO A 7 -13.83 7.93 37.12
N TRP A 8 -14.53 8.69 36.26
CA TRP A 8 -14.28 8.64 34.82
C TRP A 8 -13.02 9.44 34.53
N GLY A 9 -11.87 8.78 34.53
CA GLY A 9 -10.61 9.40 34.14
C GLY A 9 -9.58 8.35 33.75
N ASN A 10 -9.30 8.26 32.45
CA ASN A 10 -8.23 7.50 31.79
C ASN A 10 -8.52 6.06 31.34
N GLU A 11 -9.58 5.86 30.57
CA GLU A 11 -9.53 4.86 29.48
C GLU A 11 -9.51 5.63 28.16
N ASN A 12 -8.65 5.22 27.21
CA ASN A 12 -8.51 5.73 25.82
C ASN A 12 -7.34 6.68 25.50
N ARG A 13 -6.21 6.62 26.21
CA ARG A 13 -4.95 7.26 25.76
C ARG A 13 -4.00 6.34 24.97
N GLU A 14 -4.28 5.04 24.91
CA GLU A 14 -3.36 4.06 24.29
C GLU A 14 -3.54 3.90 22.78
N THR A 15 -4.61 4.46 22.19
CA THR A 15 -4.83 4.41 20.73
C THR A 15 -4.10 5.51 19.98
N GLU A 16 -3.51 6.49 20.68
CA GLU A 16 -2.81 7.63 20.08
C GLU A 16 -1.40 7.26 19.58
N ASN A 17 -0.83 6.15 20.04
CA ASN A 17 0.55 5.73 19.72
C ASN A 17 0.69 4.25 19.28
N CYS A 18 -0.39 3.60 18.83
CA CYS A 18 -0.38 2.20 18.37
C CYS A 18 0.23 1.19 19.37
N ARG A 19 0.24 1.50 20.67
CA ARG A 19 0.88 0.67 21.69
C ARG A 19 -0.17 -0.07 22.49
N VAL A 20 -0.40 -1.34 22.14
CA VAL A 20 -1.36 -2.21 22.84
C VAL A 20 -0.68 -2.80 24.07
N GLY A 21 -0.95 -2.24 25.25
CA GLY A 21 -0.48 -2.76 26.54
C GLY A 21 -1.52 -3.62 27.25
N PRO A 22 -1.12 -4.61 28.06
CA PRO A 22 -2.03 -5.25 29.00
C PRO A 22 -2.43 -4.28 30.13
N TYR A 23 -3.67 -4.37 30.59
CA TYR A 23 -4.15 -3.60 31.74
C TYR A 23 -4.51 -4.51 32.92
N GLY A 24 -4.15 -4.08 34.13
CA GLY A 24 -4.48 -4.75 35.40
C GLY A 24 -3.29 -5.40 36.11
N ASN A 25 -3.48 -5.68 37.40
CA ASN A 25 -2.42 -6.11 38.33
C ASN A 25 -2.27 -7.65 38.46
N SER A 26 -3.09 -8.42 37.74
CA SER A 26 -3.05 -9.89 37.72
C SER A 26 -3.02 -10.39 36.28
N ASN A 27 -2.36 -11.51 36.05
CA ASN A 27 -2.22 -12.13 34.73
C ASN A 27 -3.59 -12.39 34.07
N GLU A 28 -4.58 -12.86 34.83
CA GLU A 28 -5.95 -13.07 34.31
C GLU A 28 -6.61 -11.78 33.81
N LYS A 29 -6.40 -10.67 34.52
CA LYS A 29 -6.95 -9.36 34.13
C LYS A 29 -6.25 -8.81 32.89
N GLN A 30 -4.93 -8.97 32.84
CA GLN A 30 -4.10 -8.58 31.70
C GLN A 30 -4.47 -9.32 30.43
N THR A 31 -4.60 -10.65 30.50
CA THR A 31 -5.00 -11.48 29.35
C THR A 31 -6.42 -11.18 28.89
N LYS A 32 -7.37 -10.97 29.81
CA LYS A 32 -8.73 -10.53 29.47
C LYS A 32 -8.74 -9.17 28.76
N SER A 33 -7.96 -8.21 29.27
CA SER A 33 -7.80 -6.89 28.65
C SER A 33 -7.23 -7.01 27.23
N LEU A 34 -6.18 -7.80 27.04
CA LEU A 34 -5.58 -8.00 25.72
C LEU A 34 -6.56 -8.64 24.74
N ARG A 35 -7.29 -9.67 25.16
CA ARG A 35 -8.33 -10.31 24.32
C ARG A 35 -9.40 -9.32 23.89
N LYS A 36 -9.85 -8.45 24.80
CA LYS A 36 -10.82 -7.38 24.48
C LYS A 36 -10.25 -6.43 23.41
N LYS A 37 -9.03 -5.93 23.61
CA LYS A 37 -8.37 -5.02 22.67
C LYS A 37 -8.16 -5.65 21.29
N ILE A 38 -7.76 -6.91 21.23
CA ILE A 38 -7.61 -7.66 19.97
C ILE A 38 -8.96 -7.77 19.24
N ASN A 39 -10.02 -8.12 19.97
CA ASN A 39 -11.36 -8.23 19.39
C ASN A 39 -11.90 -6.87 18.91
N GLU A 40 -11.67 -5.80 19.67
CA GLU A 40 -12.04 -4.44 19.25
C GLU A 40 -11.28 -4.01 18.00
N HIS A 41 -9.99 -4.34 17.91
CA HIS A 41 -9.18 -4.06 16.73
C HIS A 41 -9.67 -4.85 15.51
N SER A 42 -9.97 -6.15 15.63
CA SER A 42 -10.39 -6.97 14.50
C SER A 42 -11.67 -6.48 13.83
N VAL A 43 -12.58 -5.87 14.61
CA VAL A 43 -13.83 -5.27 14.09
C VAL A 43 -13.69 -3.79 13.74
N SER A 44 -12.58 -3.15 14.13
CA SER A 44 -12.34 -1.72 13.91
C SER A 44 -12.28 -1.37 12.43
N GLN A 45 -12.66 -0.12 12.11
CA GLN A 45 -12.63 0.39 10.74
C GLN A 45 -11.22 0.42 10.18
N SER A 46 -10.22 0.75 11.00
CA SER A 46 -8.81 0.78 10.58
C SER A 46 -8.32 -0.59 10.12
N HIS A 47 -8.72 -1.67 10.83
CA HIS A 47 -8.37 -3.03 10.44
C HIS A 47 -9.00 -3.42 9.10
N LYS A 48 -10.31 -3.15 8.94
CA LYS A 48 -11.04 -3.41 7.69
C LYS A 48 -10.43 -2.64 6.51
N LEU A 49 -10.12 -1.37 6.70
CA LEU A 49 -9.50 -0.54 5.68
C LEU A 49 -8.12 -1.07 5.27
N ALA A 50 -7.30 -1.51 6.25
CA ALA A 50 -6.01 -2.13 5.95
C ALA A 50 -6.18 -3.43 5.15
N GLN A 51 -7.13 -4.30 5.53
CA GLN A 51 -7.45 -5.51 4.78
C GLN A 51 -7.90 -5.19 3.35
N ASP A 52 -8.75 -4.18 3.17
CA ASP A 52 -9.25 -3.76 1.85
C ASP A 52 -8.13 -3.20 0.97
N ILE A 53 -7.14 -2.50 1.54
CA ILE A 53 -5.97 -2.04 0.79
C ILE A 53 -5.17 -3.24 0.28
N VAL A 54 -4.87 -4.21 1.15
CA VAL A 54 -4.10 -5.41 0.79
C VAL A 54 -4.84 -6.22 -0.27
N LYS A 55 -6.16 -6.39 -0.12
CA LYS A 55 -6.99 -7.08 -1.10
C LYS A 55 -6.98 -6.38 -2.46
N ARG A 56 -7.21 -5.07 -2.49
CA ARG A 56 -7.17 -4.28 -3.74
C ARG A 56 -5.79 -4.29 -4.38
N GLN A 57 -4.72 -4.24 -3.58
CA GLN A 57 -3.36 -4.35 -4.10
C GLN A 57 -3.13 -5.68 -4.83
N ASN A 58 -3.63 -6.78 -4.27
CA ASN A 58 -3.53 -8.10 -4.90
C ASN A 58 -4.39 -8.20 -6.18
N GLU A 59 -5.60 -7.65 -6.17
CA GLU A 59 -6.49 -7.63 -7.34
C GLU A 59 -5.91 -6.78 -8.48
N GLU A 60 -5.33 -5.62 -8.17
CA GLU A 60 -4.76 -4.70 -9.15
C GLU A 60 -3.34 -5.10 -9.60
N ALA A 61 -2.72 -6.12 -8.98
CA ALA A 61 -1.36 -6.56 -9.30
C ALA A 61 -1.20 -6.95 -10.78
N LEU A 62 -2.12 -7.79 -11.28
CA LEU A 62 -2.13 -8.21 -12.69
C LEU A 62 -2.31 -7.04 -13.65
N LYS A 63 -3.27 -6.15 -13.36
CA LYS A 63 -3.54 -4.96 -14.16
C LYS A 63 -2.34 -4.01 -14.18
N SER A 64 -1.68 -3.81 -13.05
CA SER A 64 -0.47 -2.99 -12.96
C SER A 64 0.69 -3.56 -13.79
N SER A 65 0.85 -4.89 -13.78
CA SER A 65 1.85 -5.60 -14.59
C SER A 65 1.55 -5.43 -16.08
N PHE A 66 0.31 -5.68 -16.48
CA PHE A 66 -0.13 -5.50 -17.86
C PHE A 66 0.09 -4.07 -18.37
N LEU A 67 -0.29 -3.06 -17.59
CA LEU A 67 -0.09 -1.65 -17.94
C LEU A 67 1.40 -1.29 -18.05
N LYS A 68 2.27 -1.85 -17.19
CA LYS A 68 3.73 -1.65 -17.30
C LYS A 68 4.27 -2.23 -18.61
N THR A 69 3.88 -3.46 -18.94
CA THR A 69 4.29 -4.10 -20.20
C THR A 69 3.80 -3.31 -21.41
N GLN A 70 2.53 -2.87 -21.40
CA GLN A 70 1.98 -2.08 -22.49
C GLN A 70 2.72 -0.74 -22.66
N LYS A 71 3.03 -0.05 -21.56
CA LYS A 71 3.83 1.19 -21.59
C LYS A 71 5.22 0.95 -22.16
N TYR A 72 5.88 -0.15 -21.79
CA TYR A 72 7.19 -0.49 -22.32
C TYR A 72 7.15 -0.75 -23.83
N ILE A 73 6.19 -1.54 -24.31
CA ILE A 73 6.01 -1.81 -25.74
C ILE A 73 5.76 -0.52 -26.52
N LEU A 74 4.88 0.36 -26.02
CA LEU A 74 4.59 1.64 -26.67
C LEU A 74 5.82 2.56 -26.70
N ALA A 75 6.60 2.61 -25.62
CA ALA A 75 7.82 3.41 -25.56
C ALA A 75 8.90 2.90 -26.53
N SER A 76 9.12 1.59 -26.58
CA SER A 76 10.05 0.96 -27.53
C SER A 76 9.60 1.25 -28.98
N THR A 77 8.33 1.03 -29.28
CA THR A 77 7.74 1.34 -30.59
C THR A 77 7.94 2.80 -30.98
N HIS A 78 7.62 3.74 -30.08
CA HIS A 78 7.80 5.17 -30.31
C HIS A 78 9.26 5.51 -30.61
N ASN A 79 10.21 4.94 -29.87
CA ASN A 79 11.64 5.18 -30.09
C ASN A 79 12.11 4.66 -31.45
N VAL A 80 11.71 3.45 -31.83
CA VAL A 80 12.02 2.87 -33.14
C VAL A 80 11.51 3.77 -34.26
N PHE A 81 10.23 4.16 -34.21
CA PHE A 81 9.63 5.03 -35.24
C PHE A 81 10.28 6.41 -35.30
N ARG A 82 10.56 7.02 -34.15
CA ARG A 82 11.24 8.31 -34.07
C ARG A 82 12.63 8.25 -34.70
N THR A 83 13.40 7.20 -34.40
CA THR A 83 14.74 7.00 -34.96
C THR A 83 14.69 6.74 -36.46
N ALA A 84 13.81 5.84 -36.92
CA ALA A 84 13.61 5.56 -38.34
C ALA A 84 13.20 6.82 -39.12
N TYR A 85 12.26 7.60 -38.58
CA TYR A 85 11.84 8.87 -39.16
C TYR A 85 13.00 9.87 -39.23
N TYR A 86 13.83 9.97 -38.19
CA TYR A 86 15.00 10.84 -38.19
C TYR A 86 15.98 10.48 -39.32
N PHE A 87 16.27 9.19 -39.53
CA PHE A 87 17.13 8.75 -40.63
C PHE A 87 16.53 9.08 -42.00
N ALA A 88 15.25 8.74 -42.20
CA ALA A 88 14.54 9.02 -43.44
C ALA A 88 14.51 10.53 -43.75
N LYS A 89 14.22 11.36 -42.75
CA LYS A 89 14.16 12.83 -42.89
C LYS A 89 15.52 13.42 -43.27
N ASN A 90 16.61 12.89 -42.74
CA ASN A 90 17.97 13.38 -43.01
C ASN A 90 18.65 12.66 -44.18
N ASN A 91 17.93 11.78 -44.89
CA ASN A 91 18.46 10.93 -45.96
C ASN A 91 19.75 10.19 -45.57
N ARG A 92 19.83 9.75 -44.31
CA ARG A 92 20.98 9.02 -43.76
C ARG A 92 20.70 7.52 -43.74
N PRO A 93 21.67 6.67 -44.12
CA PRO A 93 21.51 5.23 -44.05
C PRO A 93 21.60 4.73 -42.60
N TYR A 94 20.85 3.67 -42.30
CA TYR A 94 20.83 3.04 -40.96
C TYR A 94 22.19 2.46 -40.56
N SER A 95 23.06 2.16 -41.53
CA SER A 95 24.42 1.66 -41.33
C SER A 95 25.31 2.60 -40.54
N ASP A 96 25.01 3.90 -40.51
CA ASP A 96 25.86 4.90 -39.87
C ASP A 96 25.82 4.83 -38.34
N ASN A 97 24.78 4.22 -37.75
CA ASN A 97 24.64 4.13 -36.29
C ASN A 97 23.99 2.80 -35.88
N PRO A 98 24.74 1.68 -35.86
CA PRO A 98 24.21 0.34 -35.58
C PRO A 98 23.65 0.17 -34.15
N GLY A 99 23.96 1.08 -33.21
CA GLY A 99 23.46 1.06 -31.83
C GLY A 99 22.26 1.99 -31.58
N LEU A 100 21.73 2.69 -32.58
CA LEU A 100 20.67 3.69 -32.36
C LEU A 100 19.26 3.10 -32.25
N ILE A 101 19.13 1.82 -32.59
CA ILE A 101 17.91 1.02 -32.42
C ILE A 101 18.24 -0.03 -31.37
N GLU A 102 18.29 0.38 -30.10
CA GLU A 102 18.21 -0.58 -28.99
C GLU A 102 16.74 -0.96 -28.83
N LEU A 103 16.44 -2.21 -29.18
CA LEU A 103 15.12 -2.85 -29.04
C LEU A 103 14.89 -3.34 -27.62
#